data_AF-A0A975F129-F1
#
_entry.id   AF-A0A975F129-F1
#
_cell.length_a   1.000
_cell.length_b   1.000
_cell.length_c   1.000
_cell.angle_alpha   90.00
_cell.angle_beta   90.00
_cell.angle_gamma   90.00
#
_symmetry.space_group_name_H-M   'P 1'
#
loop_
_entity.id
_entity.type
_entity.pdbx_description
1 polymer ?
#
loop_
_entity_poly.entity_id
_entity_poly.type
_entity_poly.pdbx_seq_one_letter_code
_entity_poly.pdbx_strand_id
1 'polypeptide(L)'
;MKKYENAVLFAVICLACFIFCSCGQRKKNNDYADLMRLNIKSVPHSVWTNSRAWSESEKKICIVFGYGYNGDEFISKIKAELSEKYGLAEDGGLIIPLLFPGDFKVSGRDRISMLPEILRDVRLKGIIFLGAPENTHNAVSVFKNLYDGEIPFPIFSFFPQDDVLGMEWTADFVLDEARPQDAVPAMEESVVVTDEVSLLLDSSVRYMTLLDGPLPPDSDLILHVRAIAGKYGKISRYVDPETGLLSVNHFVLKAYE
;
A
#
# COMPACT_ATOMS: atom_id res chain seq x y z
N MET A 1 -14.75 -70.85 23.59
CA MET A 1 -14.27 -69.73 24.43
C MET A 1 -13.18 -68.86 23.79
N LYS A 2 -12.27 -69.36 22.94
CA LYS A 2 -11.21 -68.53 22.31
C LYS A 2 -11.64 -67.53 21.21
N LYS A 3 -12.87 -67.60 20.68
CA LYS A 3 -13.35 -66.68 19.61
C LYS A 3 -13.84 -65.33 20.12
N TYR A 4 -14.17 -65.21 21.41
CA TYR A 4 -14.70 -63.97 21.99
C TYR A 4 -13.60 -63.07 22.58
N GLU A 5 -12.43 -63.62 22.92
CA GLU A 5 -11.30 -62.85 23.47
C GLU A 5 -10.67 -61.93 22.41
N ASN A 6 -10.58 -62.38 21.16
CA ASN A 6 -10.02 -61.57 20.06
C ASN A 6 -10.96 -60.44 19.62
N ALA A 7 -12.27 -60.59 19.78
CA ALA A 7 -13.25 -59.57 19.45
C ALA A 7 -13.26 -58.44 20.48
N VAL A 8 -13.06 -58.77 21.76
CA VAL A 8 -12.97 -57.78 22.85
C VAL A 8 -11.63 -57.02 22.77
N LEU A 9 -10.53 -57.70 22.43
CA LEU A 9 -9.23 -57.05 22.26
C LEU A 9 -9.23 -56.04 21.09
N PHE A 10 -9.90 -56.37 19.98
CA PHE A 10 -10.03 -55.45 18.84
C PHE A 10 -10.90 -54.23 19.17
N ALA A 11 -11.98 -54.41 19.93
CA ALA A 11 -12.86 -53.32 20.35
C ALA A 11 -12.17 -52.32 21.30
N VAL A 12 -11.31 -52.80 22.20
CA VAL A 12 -10.54 -51.93 23.13
C VAL A 12 -9.46 -51.12 22.39
N ILE A 13 -8.82 -51.69 21.37
CA ILE A 13 -7.82 -50.98 20.55
C ILE A 13 -8.48 -49.89 19.71
N CYS A 14 -9.66 -50.15 19.13
CA CYS A 14 -10.40 -49.13 18.37
C CYS A 14 -10.90 -47.99 19.27
N LEU A 15 -11.31 -48.28 20.53
CA LEU A 15 -11.75 -47.24 21.46
C LEU A 15 -10.59 -46.37 21.99
N ALA A 16 -9.38 -46.93 22.10
CA ALA A 16 -8.18 -46.18 22.50
C ALA A 16 -7.67 -45.20 21.42
N CYS A 17 -7.94 -45.48 20.13
CA CYS A 17 -7.56 -44.59 19.04
C CYS A 17 -8.48 -43.35 18.89
N PHE A 18 -9.69 -43.36 19.46
CA PHE A 18 -10.60 -42.20 19.38
C PHE A 18 -10.35 -41.12 20.44
N ILE A 19 -9.51 -41.39 21.46
CA ILE A 19 -9.25 -40.43 22.56
C ILE A 19 -8.10 -39.47 22.22
N PHE A 20 -7.33 -39.71 21.14
CA PHE A 20 -6.23 -38.83 20.72
C PHE A 20 -6.55 -37.87 19.56
N CYS A 21 -7.80 -37.84 19.06
CA CYS A 21 -8.27 -36.78 18.15
C CYS A 21 -8.89 -35.61 18.94
N SER A 22 -8.13 -35.06 19.89
CA SER A 22 -8.44 -33.79 20.53
C SER A 22 -7.84 -32.64 19.70
N CYS A 23 -8.54 -32.24 18.63
CA CYS A 23 -8.31 -30.95 17.97
C CYS A 23 -9.37 -29.97 18.48
N GLY A 24 -8.95 -29.11 19.41
CA GLY A 24 -9.80 -28.09 20.00
C GLY A 24 -10.33 -27.10 18.97
N GLN A 25 -11.66 -26.96 18.92
CA GLN A 25 -12.29 -25.79 18.32
C GLN A 25 -12.07 -24.60 19.26
N ARG A 26 -10.97 -23.86 19.05
CA ARG A 26 -10.86 -22.48 19.54
C ARG A 26 -11.81 -21.63 18.71
N LYS A 27 -12.82 -21.07 19.39
CA LYS A 27 -13.69 -20.01 18.90
C LYS A 27 -12.82 -18.90 18.28
N LYS A 28 -13.13 -18.51 17.04
CA LYS A 28 -12.63 -17.29 16.43
C LYS A 28 -13.16 -16.11 17.24
N ASN A 29 -12.35 -15.60 18.17
CA ASN A 29 -12.54 -14.26 18.70
C ASN A 29 -12.02 -13.25 17.66
N ASN A 30 -12.74 -12.15 17.53
CA ASN A 30 -12.37 -11.00 16.71
C ASN A 30 -11.02 -10.43 17.16
N ASP A 31 -9.95 -10.73 16.43
CA ASP A 31 -8.59 -10.20 16.64
C ASP A 31 -8.39 -8.77 16.10
N TYR A 32 -9.45 -7.95 16.06
CA TYR A 32 -9.33 -6.52 15.69
C TYR A 32 -9.20 -5.58 16.90
N ALA A 33 -9.19 -6.11 18.14
CA ALA A 33 -9.23 -5.29 19.35
C ALA A 33 -7.90 -5.18 20.13
N ASP A 34 -6.83 -5.89 19.74
CA ASP A 34 -5.62 -6.00 20.58
C ASP A 34 -4.33 -5.41 19.99
N LEU A 35 -4.42 -4.59 18.92
CA LEU A 35 -3.26 -3.92 18.31
C LEU A 35 -3.08 -2.45 18.67
N MET A 36 -3.76 -1.91 19.68
CA MET A 36 -3.46 -0.55 20.18
C MET A 36 -3.54 -0.45 21.70
N ARG A 37 -2.43 -0.76 22.36
CA ARG A 37 -2.05 -0.11 23.62
C ARG A 37 -0.81 0.75 23.38
N LEU A 38 -1.00 1.89 22.71
CA LEU A 38 0.02 2.93 22.65
C LEU A 38 0.01 3.72 23.95
N ASN A 39 1.17 3.79 24.59
CA ASN A 39 1.41 4.52 25.82
C ASN A 39 1.48 6.03 25.50
N ILE A 40 0.35 6.72 25.64
CA ILE A 40 0.26 8.17 25.43
C ILE A 40 0.86 8.89 26.64
N LYS A 41 2.04 9.50 26.48
CA LYS A 41 2.53 10.51 27.43
C LYS A 41 1.67 11.77 27.28
N SER A 42 0.99 12.17 28.35
CA SER A 42 0.22 13.41 28.40
C SER A 42 1.13 14.63 28.30
N VAL A 43 0.92 15.47 27.27
CA VAL A 43 1.57 16.78 27.12
C VAL A 43 0.71 17.85 27.82
N PRO A 44 1.29 18.84 28.53
CA PRO A 44 0.52 19.85 29.24
C PRO A 44 -0.16 20.82 28.28
N HIS A 45 -1.37 21.24 28.65
CA HIS A 45 -2.24 22.13 27.91
C HIS A 45 -1.67 23.57 27.89
N SER A 46 -1.37 24.11 26.70
CA SER A 46 -1.15 25.56 26.55
C SER A 46 -1.82 26.11 25.28
N VAL A 47 -2.76 27.04 25.54
CA VAL A 47 -3.16 28.21 24.74
C VAL A 47 -3.50 27.97 23.25
N TRP A 48 -4.80 27.95 22.97
CA TRP A 48 -5.37 27.89 21.62
C TRP A 48 -5.12 29.20 20.86
N THR A 49 -4.27 29.14 19.84
CA THR A 49 -4.24 30.09 18.73
C THR A 49 -4.50 29.29 17.46
N ASN A 50 -5.58 29.61 16.73
CA ASN A 50 -5.97 29.06 15.41
C ASN A 50 -5.19 27.80 15.01
N SER A 51 -5.47 26.70 15.72
CA SER A 51 -4.62 25.51 15.63
C SER A 51 -4.93 24.82 14.32
N ARG A 52 -3.97 24.79 13.41
CA ARG A 52 -3.97 23.86 12.28
C ARG A 52 -4.30 22.46 12.84
N ALA A 53 -5.14 21.70 12.13
CA ALA A 53 -5.54 20.34 12.57
C ALA A 53 -4.36 19.35 12.56
N TRP A 54 -3.24 19.75 11.96
CA TRP A 54 -2.02 18.98 11.79
C TRP A 54 -0.80 19.74 12.35
N SER A 55 0.27 18.99 12.67
CA SER A 55 1.55 19.53 13.15
C SER A 55 2.57 19.65 12.01
N GLU A 56 3.44 20.66 12.07
CA GLU A 56 4.57 20.76 11.14
C GLU A 56 5.39 19.47 11.09
N SER A 57 5.86 19.11 9.89
CA SER A 57 6.62 17.88 9.66
C SER A 57 7.94 18.16 8.98
N GLU A 58 9.05 17.73 9.56
CA GLU A 58 10.37 17.85 8.90
C GLU A 58 10.50 16.92 7.70
N LYS A 59 9.95 15.71 7.79
CA LYS A 59 9.93 14.75 6.69
C LYS A 59 8.63 14.84 5.90
N LYS A 60 8.66 14.61 4.60
CA LYS A 60 7.51 14.78 3.69
C LYS A 60 7.15 13.49 2.97
N ILE A 61 5.86 13.25 2.74
CA ILE A 61 5.38 12.20 1.86
C ILE A 61 5.09 12.84 0.50
N CYS A 62 5.77 12.38 -0.55
CA CYS A 62 5.47 12.80 -1.90
C CYS A 62 4.39 11.90 -2.49
N ILE A 63 3.37 12.49 -3.10
CA ILE A 63 2.34 11.77 -3.85
C ILE A 63 2.43 12.24 -5.30
N VAL A 64 2.78 11.33 -6.21
CA VAL A 64 2.83 11.59 -7.64
C VAL A 64 1.53 11.09 -8.28
N PHE A 65 0.76 12.02 -8.82
CA PHE A 65 -0.47 11.77 -9.56
C PHE A 65 -0.14 11.67 -11.05
N GLY A 66 -0.18 10.47 -11.61
CA GLY A 66 0.08 10.23 -13.03
C GLY A 66 -1.17 10.19 -13.90
N TYR A 67 -1.03 9.64 -15.11
CA TYR A 67 -2.13 9.56 -16.05
C TYR A 67 -3.32 8.77 -15.46
N GLY A 68 -4.53 9.19 -15.83
CA GLY A 68 -5.76 8.68 -15.23
C GLY A 68 -6.12 9.32 -13.88
N TYR A 69 -5.16 9.89 -13.14
CA TYR A 69 -5.39 10.49 -11.82
C TYR A 69 -4.99 11.97 -11.75
N ASN A 70 -4.82 12.62 -12.91
CA ASN A 70 -4.32 13.98 -13.02
C ASN A 70 -5.37 15.03 -13.42
N GLY A 71 -6.66 14.69 -13.35
CA GLY A 71 -7.75 15.61 -13.67
C GLY A 71 -7.95 16.68 -12.59
N ASP A 72 -8.23 17.92 -13.01
CA ASP A 72 -8.29 19.10 -12.12
C ASP A 72 -9.29 18.94 -10.96
N GLU A 73 -10.48 18.40 -11.23
CA GLU A 73 -11.52 18.18 -10.21
C GLU A 73 -11.05 17.19 -9.13
N PHE A 74 -10.50 16.06 -9.58
CA PHE A 74 -9.97 15.02 -8.71
C PHE A 74 -8.82 15.56 -7.86
N ILE A 75 -7.84 16.21 -8.48
CA ILE A 75 -6.69 16.78 -7.77
C ILE A 75 -7.11 17.84 -6.77
N SER A 76 -8.04 18.71 -7.14
CA SER A 76 -8.54 19.76 -6.24
C SER A 76 -9.20 19.16 -5.00
N LYS A 77 -10.05 18.14 -5.19
CA LYS A 77 -10.69 17.41 -4.09
C LYS A 77 -9.65 16.74 -3.17
N ILE A 78 -8.75 15.94 -3.74
CA ILE A 78 -7.72 15.21 -2.98
C ILE A 78 -6.78 16.17 -2.24
N LYS A 79 -6.34 17.26 -2.90
CA LYS A 79 -5.49 18.27 -2.25
C LYS A 79 -6.21 18.93 -1.08
N ALA A 80 -7.51 19.23 -1.20
CA ALA A 80 -8.28 19.81 -0.10
C ALA A 80 -8.34 18.85 1.10
N GLU A 81 -8.71 17.59 0.86
CA GLU A 81 -8.83 16.55 1.89
C GLU A 81 -7.49 16.25 2.58
N LEU A 82 -6.40 16.16 1.82
CA LEU A 82 -5.06 15.93 2.36
C LEU A 82 -4.50 17.16 3.08
N SER A 83 -4.75 18.36 2.57
CA SER A 83 -4.33 19.61 3.21
C SER A 83 -4.99 19.79 4.57
N GLU A 84 -6.29 19.50 4.67
CA GLU A 84 -7.04 19.59 5.92
C GLU A 84 -6.47 18.63 6.98
N LYS A 85 -6.15 17.39 6.60
CA LYS A 85 -5.71 16.34 7.54
C LYS A 85 -4.23 16.35 7.87
N TYR A 86 -3.38 16.65 6.89
CA TYR A 86 -1.93 16.44 6.98
C TYR A 86 -1.10 17.69 6.66
N GLY A 87 -1.73 18.69 6.03
CA GLY A 87 -1.07 19.89 5.56
C GLY A 87 -0.23 19.67 4.30
N LEU A 88 -0.17 20.71 3.47
CA LEU A 88 0.73 20.75 2.31
C LEU A 88 2.12 21.23 2.74
N ALA A 89 3.16 20.74 2.06
CA ALA A 89 4.54 21.06 2.38
C ALA A 89 4.86 22.57 2.25
N GLU A 90 4.19 23.28 1.34
CA GLU A 90 4.29 24.75 1.19
C GLU A 90 3.87 25.50 2.46
N ASP A 91 2.97 24.92 3.25
CA ASP A 91 2.51 25.46 4.54
C ASP A 91 3.28 24.89 5.75
N GLY A 92 4.25 23.98 5.51
CA GLY A 92 4.98 23.24 6.55
C GLY A 92 4.42 21.85 6.86
N GLY A 93 3.35 21.42 6.18
CA GLY A 93 2.67 20.14 6.37
C GLY A 93 3.39 18.93 5.76
N LEU A 94 2.79 17.75 5.88
CA LEU A 94 3.41 16.47 5.53
C LEU A 94 3.45 16.19 4.02
N ILE A 95 2.50 16.70 3.24
CA ILE A 95 2.22 16.21 1.89
C ILE A 95 2.84 17.10 0.81
N ILE A 96 3.55 16.48 -0.14
CA ILE A 96 3.96 17.10 -1.40
C ILE A 96 3.17 16.44 -2.53
N PRO A 97 2.07 17.06 -3.00
CA PRO A 97 1.38 16.59 -4.20
C PRO A 97 2.16 17.05 -5.45
N LEU A 98 2.50 16.12 -6.34
CA LEU A 98 3.09 16.39 -7.65
C LEU A 98 2.21 15.82 -8.75
N LEU A 99 1.92 16.62 -9.76
CA LEU A 99 1.06 16.28 -10.89
C LEU A 99 1.90 15.97 -12.12
N PHE A 100 1.81 14.74 -12.62
CA PHE A 100 2.39 14.39 -13.91
C PHE A 100 1.34 14.50 -15.03
N PRO A 101 1.67 15.12 -16.18
CA PRO A 101 2.96 15.69 -16.52
C PRO A 101 3.20 17.13 -16.04
N GLY A 102 2.20 17.81 -15.48
CA GLY A 102 2.21 19.25 -15.15
C GLY A 102 3.51 19.77 -14.50
N ASP A 103 3.94 19.16 -13.40
CA ASP A 103 5.11 19.55 -12.60
C ASP A 103 6.44 19.01 -13.16
N PHE A 104 6.38 18.23 -14.25
CA PHE A 104 7.51 17.48 -14.82
C PHE A 104 7.85 17.93 -16.25
N LYS A 105 7.35 19.10 -16.69
CA LYS A 105 7.61 19.62 -18.04
C LYS A 105 8.96 20.32 -18.11
N VAL A 106 9.85 19.82 -18.96
CA VAL A 106 11.14 20.44 -19.28
C VAL A 106 11.23 20.68 -20.78
N SER A 107 11.35 21.95 -21.17
CA SER A 107 11.41 22.37 -22.58
C SER A 107 10.25 21.81 -23.42
N GLY A 108 9.04 21.76 -22.83
CA GLY A 108 7.83 21.27 -23.48
C GLY A 108 7.72 19.74 -23.59
N ARG A 109 8.61 18.98 -22.95
CA ARG A 109 8.54 17.50 -22.88
C ARG A 109 8.26 17.04 -21.45
N ASP A 110 7.45 16.01 -21.34
CA ASP A 110 7.11 15.38 -20.07
C ASP A 110 8.27 14.48 -19.63
N ARG A 111 8.78 14.68 -18.41
CA ARG A 111 9.98 13.97 -17.92
C ARG A 111 9.84 13.55 -16.46
N ILE A 112 9.28 12.36 -16.22
CA ILE A 112 9.17 11.79 -14.87
C ILE A 112 10.56 11.57 -14.23
N SER A 113 11.60 11.42 -15.04
CA SER A 113 13.00 11.35 -14.60
C SER A 113 13.50 12.58 -13.84
N MET A 114 12.75 13.69 -13.83
CA MET A 114 13.03 14.87 -13.01
C MET A 114 12.62 14.69 -11.54
N LEU A 115 11.89 13.64 -11.17
CA LEU A 115 11.44 13.42 -9.79
C LEU A 115 12.57 13.52 -8.73
N PRO A 116 13.75 12.92 -8.92
CA PRO A 116 14.86 13.05 -7.97
C PRO A 116 15.39 14.48 -7.86
N GLU A 117 15.34 15.24 -8.95
CA GLU A 117 15.73 16.66 -8.94
C GLU A 117 14.73 17.50 -8.14
N ILE A 118 13.44 17.31 -8.40
CA ILE A 118 12.35 18.02 -7.73
C ILE A 118 12.38 17.77 -6.22
N LEU A 119 12.75 16.56 -5.81
CA LEU A 119 12.77 16.14 -4.41
C LEU A 119 14.16 16.20 -3.75
N ARG A 120 15.19 16.72 -4.43
CA ARG A 120 16.59 16.66 -3.97
C ARG A 120 16.79 17.17 -2.54
N ASP A 121 16.19 18.31 -2.22
CA ASP A 121 16.36 18.98 -0.91
C ASP A 121 15.25 18.61 0.09
N VAL A 122 14.41 17.63 -0.25
CA VAL A 122 13.31 17.16 0.58
C VAL A 122 13.75 15.98 1.43
N ARG A 123 13.55 16.06 2.74
CA ARG A 123 13.68 14.90 3.62
C ARG A 123 12.46 14.01 3.45
N LEU A 124 12.56 12.95 2.67
CA LEU A 124 11.43 12.08 2.39
C LEU A 124 11.10 11.15 3.57
N LYS A 125 9.80 11.01 3.86
CA LYS A 125 9.19 9.97 4.69
C LYS A 125 8.69 8.81 3.84
N GLY A 126 8.42 9.05 2.55
CA GLY A 126 8.09 8.03 1.55
C GLY A 126 7.49 8.64 0.30
N ILE A 127 7.27 7.79 -0.71
CA ILE A 127 6.69 8.18 -2.00
C ILE A 127 5.50 7.28 -2.31
N ILE A 128 4.41 7.88 -2.77
CA ILE A 128 3.24 7.19 -3.28
C ILE A 128 3.09 7.56 -4.76
N PHE A 129 3.07 6.57 -5.63
CA PHE A 129 2.68 6.74 -7.03
C PHE A 129 1.24 6.29 -7.20
N LEU A 130 0.42 7.14 -7.82
CA LEU A 130 -0.93 6.81 -8.23
C LEU A 130 -1.02 6.97 -9.75
N GLY A 131 -1.13 5.86 -10.48
CA GLY A 131 -1.06 5.89 -11.94
C GLY A 131 0.34 6.14 -12.48
N ALA A 132 1.36 5.43 -11.98
CA ALA A 132 2.75 5.63 -12.38
C ALA A 132 2.90 5.66 -13.92
N PRO A 133 3.42 6.76 -14.51
CA PRO A 133 3.65 6.86 -15.95
C PRO A 133 4.84 6.01 -16.38
N GLU A 134 5.03 5.87 -17.69
CA GLU A 134 6.15 5.13 -18.27
C GLU A 134 7.51 5.63 -17.71
N ASN A 135 8.46 4.71 -17.51
CA ASN A 135 9.82 5.01 -17.05
C ASN A 135 9.93 5.58 -15.62
N THR A 136 8.89 5.48 -14.79
CA THR A 136 8.94 5.87 -13.38
C THR A 136 10.01 5.10 -12.61
N HIS A 137 10.19 3.80 -12.89
CA HIS A 137 11.23 2.97 -12.27
C HIS A 137 12.65 3.50 -12.47
N ASN A 138 12.92 4.19 -13.59
CA ASN A 138 14.21 4.81 -13.84
C ASN A 138 14.43 5.99 -12.89
N ALA A 139 13.40 6.81 -12.65
CA ALA A 139 13.45 7.88 -11.67
C ALA A 139 13.67 7.31 -10.25
N VAL A 140 12.98 6.22 -9.90
CA VAL A 140 13.18 5.55 -8.60
C VAL A 140 14.59 4.97 -8.45
N SER A 141 15.15 4.41 -9.52
CA SER A 141 16.51 3.86 -9.52
C SER A 141 17.58 4.93 -9.28
N VAL A 142 17.33 6.19 -9.68
CA VAL A 142 18.21 7.31 -9.33
C VAL A 142 18.21 7.55 -7.81
N PHE A 143 17.07 7.42 -7.11
CA PHE A 143 17.08 7.48 -5.65
C PHE A 143 17.91 6.37 -5.03
N LYS A 144 17.86 5.13 -5.55
CA LYS A 144 18.74 4.05 -5.07
C LYS A 144 20.21 4.47 -5.16
N ASN A 145 20.61 5.08 -6.27
CA ASN A 145 21.99 5.57 -6.45
C ASN A 145 22.35 6.72 -5.49
N LEU A 146 21.40 7.61 -5.18
CA LEU A 146 21.60 8.72 -4.24
C LEU A 146 21.73 8.27 -2.79
N TYR A 147 21.18 7.10 -2.44
CA TYR A 147 21.23 6.51 -1.10
C TYR A 147 22.10 5.24 -1.04
N ASP A 148 23.20 5.20 -1.79
CA ASP A 148 24.19 4.11 -1.76
C ASP A 148 23.61 2.69 -1.93
N GLY A 149 22.53 2.58 -2.69
CA GLY A 149 21.84 1.33 -3.03
C GLY A 149 20.60 1.03 -2.17
N GLU A 150 20.42 1.71 -1.04
CA GLU A 150 19.32 1.44 -0.09
C GLU A 150 18.45 2.67 0.14
N ILE A 151 17.21 2.65 -0.36
CA ILE A 151 16.26 3.75 -0.15
C ILE A 151 15.77 3.72 1.30
N PRO A 152 15.93 4.82 2.09
CA PRO A 152 15.62 4.83 3.52
C PRO A 152 14.14 5.12 3.83
N PHE A 153 13.27 5.01 2.84
CA PHE A 153 11.85 5.30 2.96
C PHE A 153 11.03 4.39 2.04
N PRO A 154 9.76 4.11 2.40
CA PRO A 154 8.88 3.26 1.61
C PRO A 154 8.44 3.92 0.30
N ILE A 155 8.24 3.08 -0.71
CA ILE A 155 7.67 3.47 -2.00
C ILE A 155 6.47 2.58 -2.32
N PHE A 156 5.28 3.17 -2.43
CA PHE A 156 4.05 2.45 -2.78
C PHE A 156 3.61 2.83 -4.19
N SER A 157 3.22 1.86 -5.00
CA SER A 157 2.68 2.09 -6.34
C SER A 157 1.26 1.56 -6.43
N PHE A 158 0.31 2.44 -6.76
CA PHE A 158 -1.09 2.12 -6.94
C PHE A 158 -1.48 2.32 -8.40
N PHE A 159 -2.12 1.31 -8.96
CA PHE A 159 -2.74 1.31 -10.29
C PHE A 159 -1.83 1.87 -11.39
N PRO A 160 -0.56 1.40 -11.50
CA PRO A 160 0.36 1.89 -12.52
C PRO A 160 -0.23 1.71 -13.92
N GLN A 161 -0.03 2.69 -14.80
CA GLN A 161 -0.62 2.67 -16.14
C GLN A 161 0.32 2.01 -17.14
N ASP A 162 1.56 2.51 -17.22
CA ASP A 162 2.50 2.12 -18.28
C ASP A 162 3.76 1.41 -17.76
N ASP A 163 3.97 1.36 -16.45
CA ASP A 163 5.25 0.93 -15.84
C ASP A 163 5.09 -0.14 -14.75
N VAL A 164 4.11 -1.05 -14.89
CA VAL A 164 3.80 -2.09 -13.90
C VAL A 164 5.06 -2.87 -13.50
N LEU A 165 5.75 -3.49 -14.48
CA LEU A 165 6.94 -4.30 -14.23
C LEU A 165 8.12 -3.50 -13.67
N GLY A 166 8.31 -2.26 -14.13
CA GLY A 166 9.34 -1.38 -13.60
C GLY A 166 9.07 -1.01 -12.14
N MET A 167 7.81 -0.75 -11.81
CA MET A 167 7.39 -0.47 -10.43
C MET A 167 7.47 -1.71 -9.55
N GLU A 168 7.18 -2.92 -10.05
CA GLU A 168 7.45 -4.17 -9.31
C GLU A 168 8.92 -4.30 -8.92
N TRP A 169 9.85 -3.85 -9.77
CA TRP A 169 11.28 -3.90 -9.50
C TRP A 169 11.76 -2.85 -8.47
N THR A 170 11.04 -1.73 -8.34
CA THR A 170 11.55 -0.54 -7.66
C THR A 170 10.76 -0.09 -6.45
N ALA A 171 9.47 -0.40 -6.38
CA ALA A 171 8.61 -0.11 -5.24
C ALA A 171 8.62 -1.24 -4.21
N ASP A 172 8.24 -0.90 -2.98
CA ASP A 172 8.03 -1.87 -1.92
C ASP A 172 6.87 -2.82 -2.27
N PHE A 173 5.80 -2.26 -2.84
CA PHE A 173 4.72 -3.04 -3.45
C PHE A 173 4.04 -2.29 -4.60
N VAL A 174 3.42 -3.08 -5.47
CA VAL A 174 2.47 -2.63 -6.49
C VAL A 174 1.09 -3.16 -6.14
N LEU A 175 0.08 -2.31 -6.13
CA LEU A 175 -1.32 -2.71 -6.04
C LEU A 175 -2.04 -2.29 -7.32
N ASP A 176 -2.53 -3.28 -8.07
CA ASP A 176 -3.31 -3.06 -9.28
C ASP A 176 -4.78 -3.48 -9.10
N GLU A 177 -5.64 -3.12 -10.05
CA GLU A 177 -7.02 -3.62 -10.08
C GLU A 177 -7.08 -5.05 -10.64
N ALA A 178 -7.91 -5.89 -10.04
CA ALA A 178 -8.12 -7.24 -10.54
C ALA A 178 -8.86 -7.19 -11.89
N ARG A 179 -8.14 -7.40 -13.00
CA ARG A 179 -8.75 -7.53 -14.33
C ARG A 179 -9.27 -8.96 -14.56
N PRO A 180 -10.44 -9.13 -15.19
CA PRO A 180 -10.85 -10.43 -15.72
C PRO A 180 -9.80 -10.97 -16.69
N GLN A 181 -9.53 -12.28 -16.69
CA GLN A 181 -8.51 -12.91 -17.54
C GLN A 181 -8.73 -12.70 -19.05
N ASP A 182 -9.96 -12.40 -19.47
CA ASP A 182 -10.35 -12.16 -20.88
C ASP A 182 -10.60 -10.67 -21.20
N ALA A 183 -10.29 -9.75 -20.28
CA ALA A 183 -10.48 -8.33 -20.52
C ALA A 183 -9.45 -7.83 -21.55
N VAL A 184 -9.94 -7.39 -22.70
CA VAL A 184 -9.14 -6.61 -23.66
C VAL A 184 -8.62 -5.37 -22.92
N PRO A 185 -7.33 -5.00 -23.04
CA PRO A 185 -6.85 -3.75 -22.47
C PRO A 185 -7.69 -2.62 -23.06
N ALA A 186 -8.57 -2.03 -22.26
CA ALA A 186 -9.35 -0.89 -22.71
C ALA A 186 -8.35 0.24 -23.02
N MET A 187 -8.36 0.72 -24.27
CA MET A 187 -7.68 1.98 -24.61
C MET A 187 -8.31 3.07 -23.75
N GLU A 188 -7.49 3.66 -22.87
CA GLU A 188 -7.80 4.85 -22.07
C GLU A 188 -9.19 4.76 -21.40
N GLU A 189 -9.37 3.79 -20.49
CA GLU A 189 -10.54 3.83 -19.62
C GLU A 189 -10.44 5.07 -18.73
N SER A 190 -11.44 5.95 -18.86
CA SER A 190 -11.66 7.08 -17.97
C SER A 190 -11.69 6.53 -16.54
N VAL A 191 -10.64 6.86 -15.77
CA VAL A 191 -10.56 6.47 -14.36
C VAL A 191 -11.80 6.96 -13.67
N VAL A 192 -12.57 6.01 -13.12
CA VAL A 192 -13.67 6.35 -12.23
C VAL A 192 -13.01 6.94 -11.00
N VAL A 193 -13.13 8.27 -10.86
CA VAL A 193 -12.83 8.97 -9.62
C VAL A 193 -13.79 8.42 -8.57
N THR A 194 -13.37 7.39 -7.84
CA THR A 194 -14.13 6.84 -6.73
C THR A 194 -13.65 7.48 -5.42
N ASP A 195 -14.57 7.68 -4.48
CA ASP A 195 -14.24 8.03 -3.10
C ASP A 195 -13.25 7.02 -2.48
N GLU A 196 -13.19 5.81 -3.01
CA GLU A 196 -12.28 4.74 -2.59
C GLU A 196 -10.81 5.13 -2.79
N VAL A 197 -10.45 5.82 -3.88
CA VAL A 197 -9.06 6.26 -4.12
C VAL A 197 -8.63 7.30 -3.09
N SER A 198 -9.52 8.24 -2.73
CA SER A 198 -9.24 9.20 -1.64
C SER A 198 -8.99 8.47 -0.32
N LEU A 199 -9.89 7.55 0.04
CA LEU A 199 -9.75 6.78 1.26
C LEU A 199 -8.48 5.91 1.24
N LEU A 200 -8.12 5.34 0.10
CA LEU A 200 -6.88 4.58 -0.10
C LEU A 200 -5.66 5.47 0.16
N LEU A 201 -5.60 6.66 -0.44
CA LEU A 201 -4.51 7.61 -0.19
C LEU A 201 -4.44 8.03 1.28
N ASP A 202 -5.57 8.32 1.93
CA ASP A 202 -5.63 8.61 3.37
C ASP A 202 -5.04 7.46 4.19
N SER A 203 -5.41 6.22 3.87
CA SER A 203 -4.92 5.03 4.58
C SER A 203 -3.43 4.82 4.35
N SER A 204 -2.95 5.04 3.12
CA SER A 204 -1.53 4.95 2.75
C SER A 204 -0.69 6.00 3.46
N VAL A 205 -1.12 7.26 3.49
CA VAL A 205 -0.45 8.35 4.20
C VAL A 205 -0.37 8.03 5.69
N ARG A 206 -1.48 7.64 6.32
CA ARG A 206 -1.50 7.25 7.74
C ARG A 206 -0.55 6.10 8.00
N TYR A 207 -0.59 5.07 7.17
CA TYR A 207 0.28 3.90 7.33
C TYR A 207 1.76 4.28 7.23
N MET A 208 2.11 5.08 6.21
CA MET A 208 3.48 5.51 5.95
C MET A 208 4.05 6.38 7.08
N THR A 209 3.21 7.11 7.84
CA THR A 209 3.70 7.85 9.03
C THR A 209 4.21 6.92 10.13
N LEU A 210 3.70 5.69 10.20
CA LEU A 210 4.07 4.66 11.18
C LEU A 210 5.33 3.87 10.80
N LEU A 211 5.82 4.02 9.56
CA LEU A 211 6.98 3.27 9.06
C LEU A 211 8.28 4.02 9.29
N ASP A 212 9.32 3.30 9.71
CA ASP A 212 10.67 3.86 9.90
C ASP A 212 11.57 3.72 8.66
N GLY A 213 11.13 2.93 7.66
CA GLY A 213 11.87 2.64 6.44
C GLY A 213 11.02 1.84 5.44
N PRO A 214 11.63 1.33 4.36
CA PRO A 214 10.92 0.53 3.35
C PRO A 214 10.36 -0.76 3.94
N LEU A 215 9.31 -1.29 3.31
CA LEU A 215 8.73 -2.57 3.66
C LEU A 215 9.59 -3.72 3.10
N PRO A 216 9.83 -4.78 3.90
CA PRO A 216 10.60 -5.93 3.43
C PRO A 216 9.81 -6.73 2.37
N PRO A 217 10.48 -7.26 1.33
CA PRO A 217 9.85 -8.08 0.29
C PRO A 217 9.72 -9.54 0.76
N ASP A 218 8.96 -9.76 1.83
CA ASP A 218 8.80 -11.08 2.46
C ASP A 218 7.35 -11.61 2.41
N SER A 219 7.10 -12.72 3.11
CA SER A 219 5.79 -13.36 3.14
C SER A 219 4.71 -12.47 3.76
N ASP A 220 5.10 -11.55 4.64
CA ASP A 220 4.23 -10.73 5.47
C ASP A 220 3.88 -9.40 4.79
N LEU A 221 4.54 -9.05 3.67
CA LEU A 221 4.21 -7.87 2.84
C LEU A 221 2.71 -7.74 2.54
N ILE A 222 2.02 -8.86 2.31
CA ILE A 222 0.56 -8.87 2.07
C ILE A 222 -0.26 -8.33 3.27
N LEU A 223 0.23 -8.48 4.50
CA LEU A 223 -0.41 -7.96 5.70
C LEU A 223 -0.36 -6.43 5.72
N HIS A 224 0.76 -5.84 5.29
CA HIS A 224 0.90 -4.39 5.12
C HIS A 224 -0.08 -3.86 4.08
N VAL A 225 -0.14 -4.51 2.91
CA VAL A 225 -1.07 -4.11 1.84
C VAL A 225 -2.54 -4.24 2.28
N ARG A 226 -2.88 -5.28 3.05
CA ARG A 226 -4.24 -5.43 3.63
C ARG A 226 -4.57 -4.39 4.68
N ALA A 227 -3.61 -3.95 5.49
CA ALA A 227 -3.83 -2.88 6.46
C ALA A 227 -4.16 -1.55 5.75
N ILE A 228 -3.60 -1.33 4.56
CA ILE A 228 -3.83 -0.14 3.74
C ILE A 228 -5.16 -0.25 2.95
N ALA A 229 -5.34 -1.35 2.21
CA ALA A 229 -6.36 -1.45 1.16
C ALA A 229 -7.43 -2.54 1.40
N GLY A 230 -7.28 -3.41 2.39
CA GLY A 230 -8.13 -4.59 2.57
C GLY A 230 -9.59 -4.31 2.92
N LYS A 231 -9.91 -3.07 3.32
CA LYS A 231 -11.29 -2.63 3.57
C LYS A 231 -12.04 -2.22 2.29
N TYR A 232 -11.34 -2.03 1.18
CA TYR A 232 -11.92 -1.67 -0.13
C TYR A 232 -12.14 -2.87 -1.03
N GLY A 233 -11.56 -4.02 -0.68
CA GLY A 233 -11.69 -5.23 -1.46
C GLY A 233 -10.79 -6.35 -0.97
N LYS A 234 -10.87 -7.47 -1.67
CA LYS A 234 -10.03 -8.63 -1.42
C LYS A 234 -8.66 -8.41 -2.08
N ILE A 235 -7.62 -8.46 -1.25
CA ILE A 235 -6.22 -8.41 -1.69
C ILE A 235 -5.66 -9.83 -1.88
N SER A 236 -5.10 -10.09 -3.06
CA SER A 236 -4.32 -11.30 -3.38
C SER A 236 -3.03 -10.94 -4.11
N ARG A 237 -2.02 -11.82 -4.05
CA ARG A 237 -0.83 -11.69 -4.89
C ARG A 237 -1.20 -11.86 -6.36
N TYR A 238 -0.58 -11.07 -7.21
CA TYR A 238 -0.64 -11.25 -8.65
C TYR A 238 0.03 -12.58 -9.03
N VAL A 239 -0.59 -13.29 -9.97
CA VAL A 239 -0.04 -14.49 -10.60
C VAL A 239 0.13 -14.16 -12.07
N ASP A 240 1.36 -14.23 -12.55
CA ASP A 240 1.64 -14.07 -13.96
C ASP A 240 0.91 -15.17 -14.76
N PRO A 241 -0.02 -14.81 -15.66
CA PRO A 241 -0.82 -15.79 -16.40
C PRO A 241 0.03 -16.63 -17.37
N GLU A 242 1.18 -16.14 -17.83
CA GLU A 242 2.04 -16.86 -18.76
C GLU A 242 2.91 -17.91 -18.05
N THR A 243 3.48 -17.54 -16.90
CA THR A 243 4.43 -18.40 -16.17
C THR A 243 3.82 -19.13 -14.98
N GLY A 244 2.67 -18.68 -14.49
CA GLY A 244 2.04 -19.17 -13.25
C GLY A 244 2.80 -18.76 -11.98
N LEU A 245 3.81 -17.88 -12.09
CA LEU A 245 4.60 -17.44 -10.96
C LEU A 245 3.85 -16.40 -10.14
N LEU A 246 3.90 -16.56 -8.81
CA LEU A 246 3.41 -15.58 -7.85
C LEU A 246 4.43 -14.44 -7.73
N SER A 247 3.99 -13.20 -7.97
CA SER A 247 4.84 -12.04 -7.72
C SER A 247 5.09 -11.87 -6.22
N VAL A 248 6.28 -11.38 -5.88
CA VAL A 248 6.71 -11.15 -4.49
C VAL A 248 5.94 -9.97 -3.90
N ASN A 249 5.86 -8.87 -4.65
CA ASN A 249 5.38 -7.57 -4.20
C ASN A 249 4.27 -6.96 -5.07
N HIS A 250 3.80 -7.65 -6.11
CA HIS A 250 2.61 -7.24 -6.86
C HIS A 250 1.35 -7.91 -6.30
N PHE A 251 0.36 -7.09 -5.97
CA PHE A 251 -0.94 -7.46 -5.47
C PHE A 251 -2.05 -6.92 -6.37
N VAL A 252 -3.18 -7.61 -6.37
CA VAL A 252 -4.41 -7.18 -7.04
C VAL A 252 -5.51 -6.95 -6.01
N LEU A 253 -6.26 -5.86 -6.21
CA LEU A 253 -7.46 -5.51 -5.48
C LEU A 253 -8.68 -5.94 -6.29
N LYS A 254 -9.47 -6.87 -5.74
CA LYS A 254 -10.82 -7.17 -6.27
C LYS A 254 -11.84 -6.51 -5.35
N ALA A 255 -12.64 -5.57 -5.87
CA ALA A 255 -13.74 -4.96 -5.12
C ALA A 255 -14.70 -6.03 -4.57
N TYR A 256 -15.30 -5.76 -3.41
CA TYR A 256 -16.35 -6.63 -2.88
C TYR A 256 -17.60 -6.46 -3.77
N GLU A 257 -18.10 -7.58 -4.31
CA GLU A 257 -19.37 -7.64 -5.04
C GLU A 257 -20.57 -7.38 -4.12
#